data_AF-A0A7S3SUJ6-F1
#
_entry.id   AF-A0A7S3SUJ6-F1
#
_cell.length_a   1.000
_cell.length_b   1.000
_cell.length_c   1.000
_cell.angle_alpha   90.00
_cell.angle_beta   90.00
_cell.angle_gamma   90.00
#
_symmetry.space_group_name_H-M   'P 1'
#
loop_
_entity.id
_entity.type
_entity.pdbx_description
1 polymer ?
#
loop_
_entity_poly.entity_id
_entity_poly.type
_entity_poly.pdbx_seq_one_letter_code
_entity_poly.pdbx_strand_id
1 'polypeptide(L)'
;MCTSCVDGYFLFSNEFKCQEIIFWPFPFLCSGTLLLIIAIISECCTKGKSHFKETAIAFVALPEIGAWICYVIFICYRMGLNNSAALAVVGLLTHVILTLAFMLVHIKVTMNNCPYEYKMLMVDHRCSTIAHRVITYIFSFKFSMILISHFCNLKKYSGEYNAMNYRNFGRFGLAFIFVSFPIMIASAIHFLWYDGFWSYAGHVSIEVIILSTIMAILLLLDAFAGCYCGCCGRRSKVPSKKFEVNGEAEYESDDDTKKKKPHYTRDYEDDSRIYMDQDNQ
;
A
#
# COMPACT_ATOMS: atom_id res chain seq x y z
N MET A 1 -47.35 6.84 20.82
CA MET A 1 -47.14 6.14 19.53
C MET A 1 -46.71 7.17 18.51
N CYS A 2 -45.56 6.97 17.85
CA CYS A 2 -45.14 7.85 16.75
C CYS A 2 -45.99 7.54 15.51
N THR A 3 -46.71 8.53 14.99
CA THR A 3 -47.60 8.41 13.83
C THR A 3 -46.93 8.85 12.53
N SER A 4 -45.73 9.45 12.61
CA SER A 4 -44.95 9.89 11.46
C SER A 4 -43.45 9.69 11.72
N CYS A 5 -42.69 9.55 10.64
CA CYS A 5 -41.24 9.56 10.64
C CYS A 5 -40.76 10.90 10.05
N VAL A 6 -39.51 11.27 10.36
CA VAL A 6 -38.83 12.41 9.72
C VAL A 6 -38.61 12.09 8.24
N ASP A 7 -38.61 13.12 7.37
CA ASP A 7 -38.34 12.97 5.94
C ASP A 7 -37.08 12.13 5.68
N GLY A 8 -37.18 11.20 4.72
CA GLY A 8 -36.14 10.18 4.43
C GLY A 8 -36.35 8.83 5.13
N TYR A 9 -37.33 8.74 6.04
CA TYR A 9 -37.71 7.51 6.72
C TYR A 9 -39.16 7.13 6.42
N PHE A 10 -39.44 5.84 6.24
CA PHE A 10 -40.80 5.30 6.08
C PHE A 10 -41.20 4.48 7.32
N LEU A 11 -42.47 4.58 7.72
CA LEU A 11 -43.01 3.84 8.86
C LEU A 11 -43.32 2.41 8.42
N PHE A 12 -42.65 1.42 9.02
CA PHE A 12 -42.97 0.02 8.79
C PHE A 12 -44.22 -0.36 9.60
N SER A 13 -45.36 -0.43 8.93
CA SER A 13 -46.71 -0.57 9.52
C SER A 13 -46.87 -1.74 10.49
N ASN A 14 -46.07 -2.80 10.34
CA ASN A 14 -46.15 -4.00 11.19
C ASN A 14 -45.32 -3.91 12.48
N GLU A 15 -44.33 -3.02 12.56
CA GLU A 15 -43.42 -2.91 13.73
C GLU A 15 -43.41 -1.53 14.39
N PHE A 16 -44.13 -0.54 13.85
CA PHE A 16 -44.08 0.87 14.28
C PHE A 16 -42.64 1.42 14.37
N LYS A 17 -41.73 0.92 13.53
CA LYS A 17 -40.35 1.40 13.43
C LYS A 17 -40.16 2.22 12.15
N CYS A 18 -39.44 3.33 12.27
CA CYS A 18 -39.00 4.12 11.12
C CYS A 18 -37.77 3.47 10.48
N GLN A 19 -37.85 3.18 9.18
CA GLN A 19 -36.74 2.65 8.38
C GLN A 19 -36.29 3.69 7.35
N GLU A 20 -35.00 3.73 7.07
CA GLU A 20 -34.41 4.70 6.14
C GLU A 20 -34.62 4.24 4.68
N ILE A 21 -34.96 5.17 3.78
CA ILE A 21 -35.07 4.86 2.34
C ILE A 21 -33.67 4.83 1.74
N ILE A 22 -33.21 3.64 1.36
CA ILE A 22 -31.87 3.44 0.80
C ILE A 22 -31.97 3.29 -0.72
N PHE A 23 -31.57 4.32 -1.46
CA PHE A 23 -31.58 4.29 -2.93
C PHE A 23 -30.39 3.53 -3.52
N TRP A 24 -29.23 3.59 -2.87
CA TRP A 24 -28.02 2.91 -3.34
C TRP A 24 -27.25 2.27 -2.18
N PRO A 25 -27.50 0.99 -1.88
CA PRO A 25 -27.02 0.35 -0.67
C PRO A 25 -25.51 0.03 -0.69
N PHE A 26 -24.92 -0.14 -1.88
CA PHE A 26 -23.56 -0.65 -2.01
C PHE A 26 -22.66 0.15 -2.98
N PRO A 27 -22.48 1.47 -2.78
CA PRO A 27 -21.69 2.30 -3.68
C PRO A 27 -20.20 1.92 -3.71
N PHE A 28 -19.61 1.57 -2.56
CA PHE A 28 -18.18 1.33 -2.47
C PHE A 28 -17.80 -0.06 -2.98
N LEU A 29 -18.64 -1.08 -2.80
CA LEU A 29 -18.45 -2.39 -3.41
C LEU A 29 -18.61 -2.34 -4.92
N CYS A 30 -19.59 -1.60 -5.44
CA CYS A 30 -19.72 -1.35 -6.88
C CYS A 30 -18.48 -0.65 -7.44
N SER A 31 -17.97 0.37 -6.74
CA SER A 31 -16.72 1.05 -7.13
C SER A 31 -15.52 0.10 -7.07
N GLY A 32 -15.37 -0.70 -6.01
CA GLY A 32 -14.25 -1.63 -5.86
C GLY A 32 -14.25 -2.76 -6.86
N THR A 33 -15.41 -3.30 -7.21
CA THR A 33 -15.55 -4.29 -8.27
C THR A 33 -15.20 -3.69 -9.64
N LEU A 34 -15.66 -2.47 -9.95
CA LEU A 34 -15.27 -1.76 -11.17
C LEU A 34 -13.74 -1.56 -11.26
N LEU A 35 -13.11 -1.08 -10.18
CA LEU A 35 -11.68 -0.82 -10.15
C LEU A 35 -10.85 -2.11 -10.24
N LEU A 36 -11.35 -3.21 -9.66
CA LEU A 36 -10.73 -4.53 -9.80
C LEU A 36 -10.84 -5.06 -11.24
N ILE A 37 -11.97 -4.84 -11.92
CA ILE A 37 -12.11 -5.16 -13.35
C ILE A 37 -11.11 -4.34 -14.17
N ILE A 38 -10.92 -3.06 -13.88
CA ILE A 38 -9.92 -2.21 -14.55
C ILE A 38 -8.50 -2.76 -14.32
N ALA A 39 -8.16 -3.20 -13.10
CA ALA A 39 -6.88 -3.83 -12.80
C ALA A 39 -6.67 -5.12 -13.60
N ILE A 40 -7.71 -5.96 -13.73
CA ILE A 40 -7.67 -7.19 -14.55
C ILE A 40 -7.46 -6.85 -16.03
N ILE A 41 -8.19 -5.87 -16.56
CA ILE A 41 -8.03 -5.43 -17.96
C ILE A 41 -6.60 -4.94 -18.20
N SER A 42 -6.03 -4.15 -17.27
CA SER A 42 -4.62 -3.73 -17.35
C SER A 42 -3.67 -4.93 -17.41
N GLU A 43 -3.89 -5.96 -16.60
CA GLU A 43 -3.06 -7.17 -16.60
C GLU A 43 -3.15 -7.93 -17.94
N CYS A 44 -4.36 -8.05 -18.49
CA CYS A 44 -4.57 -8.64 -19.81
C CYS A 44 -3.86 -7.85 -20.91
N CYS A 45 -3.91 -6.51 -20.86
CA CYS A 45 -3.24 -5.64 -21.84
C CYS A 45 -1.71 -5.70 -21.75
N THR A 46 -1.17 -5.90 -20.55
CA THR A 46 0.28 -5.95 -20.30
C THR A 46 0.89 -7.35 -20.42
N LYS A 47 0.07 -8.37 -20.70
CA LYS A 47 0.49 -9.78 -20.86
C LYS A 47 1.26 -10.32 -19.64
N GLY A 48 0.83 -9.97 -18.43
CA GLY A 48 1.43 -10.47 -17.19
C GLY A 48 2.55 -9.59 -16.59
N LYS A 49 2.81 -8.42 -17.17
CA LYS A 49 3.87 -7.49 -16.71
C LYS A 49 3.37 -6.41 -15.75
N SER A 50 2.05 -6.25 -15.54
CA SER A 50 1.51 -5.14 -14.73
C SER A 50 1.47 -5.39 -13.23
N HIS A 51 2.22 -6.37 -12.71
CA HIS A 51 2.31 -6.60 -11.27
C HIS A 51 0.91 -6.51 -10.62
N PHE A 52 0.01 -7.41 -11.06
CA PHE A 52 -1.44 -7.31 -10.82
C PHE A 52 -1.80 -7.02 -9.37
N LYS A 53 -1.09 -7.65 -8.43
CA LYS A 53 -1.33 -7.51 -6.99
C LYS A 53 -1.08 -6.08 -6.51
N GLU A 54 0.00 -5.45 -6.94
CA GLU A 54 0.38 -4.06 -6.65
C GLU A 54 -0.68 -3.09 -7.17
N THR A 55 -1.15 -3.32 -8.40
CA THR A 55 -2.25 -2.54 -9.01
C THR A 55 -3.54 -2.74 -8.21
N ALA A 56 -3.92 -3.98 -7.92
CA ALA A 56 -5.14 -4.30 -7.18
C ALA A 56 -5.16 -3.66 -5.78
N ILE A 57 -4.04 -3.69 -5.05
CA ILE A 57 -3.90 -3.04 -3.74
C ILE A 57 -4.17 -1.54 -3.84
N ALA A 58 -3.55 -0.85 -4.80
CA ALA A 58 -3.74 0.59 -4.95
C ALA A 58 -5.18 0.95 -5.33
N PHE A 59 -5.78 0.20 -6.25
CA PHE A 59 -7.12 0.49 -6.76
C PHE A 59 -8.23 0.15 -5.76
N VAL A 60 -8.12 -0.97 -5.04
CA VAL A 60 -9.11 -1.36 -4.01
C VAL A 60 -8.97 -0.52 -2.73
N ALA A 61 -7.82 0.11 -2.48
CA ALA A 61 -7.66 1.06 -1.38
C ALA A 61 -8.58 2.30 -1.51
N LEU A 62 -8.90 2.77 -2.73
CA LEU A 62 -9.79 3.92 -2.94
C LEU A 62 -11.19 3.72 -2.32
N PRO A 63 -11.96 2.70 -2.72
CA PRO A 63 -13.28 2.45 -2.17
C PRO A 63 -13.23 2.01 -0.70
N GLU A 64 -12.15 1.35 -0.25
CA GLU A 64 -12.01 0.98 1.16
C GLU A 64 -11.89 2.21 2.08
N ILE A 65 -11.05 3.18 1.71
CA ILE A 65 -10.90 4.43 2.47
C ILE A 65 -12.18 5.25 2.38
N GLY A 66 -12.81 5.31 1.19
CA GLY A 66 -14.10 5.98 0.99
C GLY A 66 -15.19 5.40 1.90
N ALA A 67 -15.33 4.06 1.91
CA ALA A 67 -16.27 3.35 2.77
C ALA A 67 -16.01 3.63 4.25
N TRP A 68 -14.73 3.64 4.66
CA TRP A 68 -14.36 3.90 6.05
C TRP A 68 -14.68 5.33 6.49
N ILE A 69 -14.34 6.33 5.67
CA ILE A 69 -14.65 7.74 5.96
C ILE A 69 -16.17 7.93 6.07
N CYS A 70 -16.93 7.40 5.12
CA CYS A 70 -18.39 7.47 5.17
C CYS A 70 -18.94 6.78 6.41
N TYR A 71 -18.49 5.56 6.72
CA TYR A 71 -18.90 4.85 7.92
C TYR A 71 -18.67 5.67 9.20
N VAL A 72 -17.47 6.25 9.38
CA VAL A 72 -17.15 7.09 10.54
C VAL A 72 -18.07 8.32 10.62
N ILE A 73 -18.31 9.01 9.51
CA ILE A 73 -19.19 10.19 9.50
C ILE A 73 -20.62 9.81 9.88
N PHE A 74 -21.18 8.77 9.26
CA PHE A 74 -22.56 8.35 9.50
C PHE A 74 -22.77 7.82 10.92
N ILE A 75 -21.83 7.03 11.45
CA ILE A 75 -21.96 6.51 12.81
C ILE A 75 -21.82 7.60 13.86
N CYS A 76 -20.93 8.58 13.66
CA CYS A 76 -20.78 9.73 14.56
C CYS A 76 -22.01 10.63 14.51
N TYR A 77 -22.60 10.85 13.33
CA TYR A 77 -23.82 11.65 13.19
C TYR A 77 -25.03 10.96 13.85
N ARG A 78 -25.16 9.65 13.67
CA ARG A 78 -26.33 8.88 14.15
C ARG A 78 -26.27 8.58 15.64
N MET A 79 -25.13 8.11 16.13
CA MET A 79 -25.01 7.62 17.51
C MET A 79 -24.29 8.60 18.43
N GLY A 80 -23.77 9.73 17.93
CA GLY A 80 -22.80 10.53 18.68
C GLY A 80 -21.51 9.74 18.94
N LEU A 81 -20.70 10.20 19.90
CA LEU A 81 -19.41 9.58 20.24
C LEU A 81 -19.54 8.36 21.18
N ASN A 82 -20.57 7.53 20.95
CA ASN A 82 -20.82 6.29 21.69
C ASN A 82 -19.83 5.17 21.30
N ASN A 83 -19.85 4.04 22.02
CA ASN A 83 -18.88 2.93 21.90
C ASN A 83 -18.47 2.58 20.45
N SER A 84 -19.43 2.32 19.55
CA SER A 84 -19.12 1.98 18.15
C SER A 84 -18.43 3.13 17.41
N ALA A 85 -18.93 4.36 17.58
CA ALA A 85 -18.33 5.54 16.95
C ALA A 85 -16.94 5.86 17.52
N ALA A 86 -16.75 5.69 18.82
CA ALA A 86 -15.46 5.84 19.47
C ALA A 86 -14.44 4.82 18.92
N LEU A 87 -14.83 3.55 18.74
CA LEU A 87 -13.99 2.54 18.09
C LEU A 87 -13.67 2.90 16.64
N ALA A 88 -14.64 3.42 15.88
CA ALA A 88 -14.43 3.88 14.50
C ALA A 88 -13.39 5.02 14.44
N VAL A 89 -13.50 5.99 15.35
CA VAL A 89 -12.53 7.11 15.46
C VAL A 89 -11.15 6.61 15.86
N VAL A 90 -11.06 5.69 16.83
CA VAL A 90 -9.77 5.07 17.23
C VAL A 90 -9.16 4.30 16.07
N GLY A 91 -9.97 3.57 15.29
CA GLY A 91 -9.53 2.87 14.08
C GLY A 91 -8.96 3.83 13.04
N LEU A 92 -9.65 4.96 12.79
CA LEU A 92 -9.19 6.01 11.90
C LEU A 92 -7.86 6.62 12.37
N LEU A 93 -7.75 6.98 13.66
CA LEU A 93 -6.52 7.53 14.24
C LEU A 93 -5.35 6.55 14.11
N THR A 94 -5.61 5.26 14.38
CA THR A 94 -4.61 4.20 14.23
C THR A 94 -4.13 4.10 12.78
N HIS A 95 -5.05 4.18 11.81
CA HIS A 95 -4.72 4.18 10.38
C HIS A 95 -3.86 5.40 9.99
N VAL A 96 -4.20 6.57 10.50
CA VAL A 96 -3.43 7.81 10.27
C VAL A 96 -2.03 7.69 10.87
N ILE A 97 -1.91 7.21 12.11
CA ILE A 97 -0.61 7.00 12.76
C ILE A 97 0.25 6.02 11.96
N LEU A 98 -0.33 4.93 11.48
CA LEU A 98 0.39 3.96 10.65
C LEU A 98 0.86 4.59 9.33
N THR A 99 0.02 5.41 8.70
CA THR A 99 0.37 6.12 7.45
C THR A 99 1.47 7.16 7.66
N LEU A 100 1.44 7.88 8.79
CA LEU A 100 2.51 8.80 9.18
C LEU A 100 3.83 8.06 9.48
N ALA A 101 3.78 6.93 10.19
CA ALA A 101 4.95 6.09 10.43
C ALA A 101 5.54 5.57 9.12
N PHE A 102 4.69 5.14 8.19
CA PHE A 102 5.11 4.76 6.84
C PHE A 102 5.76 5.93 6.11
N MET A 103 5.18 7.13 6.14
CA MET A 103 5.75 8.32 5.50
C MET A 103 7.18 8.59 5.99
N LEU A 104 7.41 8.55 7.31
CA LEU A 104 8.73 8.77 7.89
C LEU A 104 9.75 7.73 7.43
N VAL A 105 9.38 6.45 7.42
CA VAL A 105 10.25 5.36 6.97
C VAL A 105 10.46 5.42 5.46
N HIS A 106 9.42 5.73 4.68
CA HIS A 106 9.48 5.84 3.24
C HIS A 106 10.48 6.93 2.83
N ILE A 107 10.38 8.13 3.42
CA ILE A 107 11.28 9.24 3.13
C ILE A 107 12.72 8.95 3.59
N LYS A 108 12.92 8.43 4.81
CA LYS A 108 14.27 8.25 5.37
C LYS A 108 14.99 6.98 4.92
N VAL A 109 14.26 5.91 4.62
CA VAL A 109 14.84 4.59 4.37
C VAL A 109 14.59 4.16 2.93
N THR A 110 13.32 4.11 2.50
CA THR A 110 12.95 3.60 1.17
C THR A 110 13.49 4.48 0.04
N MET A 111 13.39 5.80 0.17
CA MET A 111 13.89 6.73 -0.86
C MET A 111 15.41 6.78 -0.95
N ASN A 112 16.12 6.59 0.15
CA ASN A 112 17.58 6.61 0.13
C ASN A 112 18.15 5.32 -0.52
N ASN A 113 17.46 4.19 -0.30
CA ASN A 113 17.88 2.87 -0.78
C ASN A 113 17.11 2.41 -2.04
N CYS A 114 16.46 3.32 -2.77
CA CYS A 114 15.72 2.94 -3.98
C CYS A 114 16.65 2.67 -5.16
N PRO A 115 16.29 1.70 -6.04
CA PRO A 115 17.06 1.38 -7.23
C PRO A 115 17.09 2.56 -8.22
N TYR A 116 18.04 2.51 -9.15
CA TYR A 116 18.28 3.60 -10.10
C TYR A 116 17.04 3.92 -10.95
N GLU A 117 16.29 2.90 -11.37
CA GLU A 117 15.07 3.07 -12.18
C GLU A 117 14.00 3.90 -11.47
N TYR A 118 13.79 3.63 -10.18
CA TYR A 118 12.86 4.40 -9.36
C TYR A 118 13.33 5.86 -9.16
N LYS A 119 14.65 6.12 -9.16
CA LYS A 119 15.20 7.48 -9.14
C LYS A 119 15.02 8.19 -10.48
N MET A 120 15.24 7.51 -11.60
CA MET A 120 15.00 8.04 -12.94
C MET A 120 13.53 8.43 -13.11
N LEU A 121 12.60 7.61 -12.61
CA LEU A 121 11.17 7.92 -12.63
C LEU A 121 10.84 9.27 -11.95
N MET A 122 11.51 9.58 -10.83
CA MET A 122 11.33 10.86 -10.13
C MET A 122 11.84 12.06 -10.93
N VAL A 123 12.86 11.86 -11.76
CA VAL A 123 13.45 12.91 -12.60
C VAL A 123 12.55 13.13 -13.81
N ASP A 124 12.20 12.07 -14.52
CA ASP A 124 11.46 12.13 -15.79
C ASP A 124 9.98 12.52 -15.59
N HIS A 125 9.40 12.13 -14.46
CA HIS A 125 7.97 12.31 -14.17
C HIS A 125 7.70 12.99 -12.83
N ARG A 126 8.54 13.96 -12.47
CA ARG A 126 8.52 14.69 -11.18
C ARG A 126 7.13 15.08 -10.69
N CYS A 127 6.31 15.73 -11.53
CA CYS A 127 4.98 16.20 -11.11
C CYS A 127 4.04 15.03 -10.76
N SER A 128 4.03 13.98 -11.60
CA SER A 128 3.19 12.80 -11.38
C SER A 128 3.64 12.01 -10.15
N THR A 129 4.94 11.79 -9.98
CA THR A 129 5.47 11.07 -8.82
C THR A 129 5.24 11.83 -7.52
N ILE A 130 5.36 13.16 -7.52
CA ILE A 130 5.03 13.99 -6.35
C ILE A 130 3.52 13.88 -6.04
N ALA A 131 2.65 13.99 -7.04
CA ALA A 131 1.20 13.88 -6.84
C ALA A 131 0.82 12.53 -6.20
N HIS A 132 1.34 11.42 -6.72
CA HIS A 132 1.06 10.08 -6.16
C HIS A 132 1.60 9.92 -4.73
N ARG A 133 2.75 10.52 -4.41
CA ARG A 133 3.27 10.53 -3.03
C ARG A 133 2.40 11.34 -2.10
N VAL A 134 1.95 12.52 -2.52
CA VAL A 134 1.02 13.34 -1.74
C VAL A 134 -0.26 12.56 -1.46
N ILE A 135 -0.83 11.89 -2.47
CA ILE A 135 -2.00 11.01 -2.31
C ILE A 135 -1.71 9.89 -1.30
N THR A 136 -0.56 9.23 -1.41
CA THR A 136 -0.14 8.17 -0.48
C THR A 136 -0.02 8.68 0.96
N TYR A 137 0.49 9.88 1.13
CA TYR A 137 0.75 10.47 2.44
C TYR A 137 -0.50 11.03 3.11
N ILE A 138 -1.47 11.48 2.31
CA ILE A 138 -2.74 12.02 2.81
C ILE A 138 -3.73 10.90 3.10
N PHE A 139 -3.89 9.95 2.17
CA PHE A 139 -4.97 8.97 2.25
C PHE A 139 -4.54 7.66 2.89
N SER A 140 -3.53 6.99 2.33
CA SER A 140 -3.05 5.71 2.88
C SER A 140 -1.73 5.29 2.25
N PHE A 141 -0.87 4.66 3.05
CA PHE A 141 0.38 4.06 2.58
C PHE A 141 0.18 3.05 1.44
N LYS A 142 -1.01 2.43 1.34
CA LYS A 142 -1.38 1.44 0.32
C LYS A 142 -1.22 1.99 -1.11
N PHE A 143 -1.42 3.30 -1.30
CA PHE A 143 -1.25 3.95 -2.61
C PHE A 143 0.19 4.00 -3.10
N SER A 144 1.20 3.78 -2.24
CA SER A 144 2.59 3.72 -2.70
C SER A 144 2.82 2.64 -3.76
N MET A 145 1.98 1.59 -3.76
CA MET A 145 2.06 0.48 -4.71
C MET A 145 1.72 0.88 -6.15
N ILE A 146 1.00 1.99 -6.38
CA ILE A 146 0.65 2.41 -7.74
C ILE A 146 1.88 2.83 -8.55
N LEU A 147 2.92 3.33 -7.89
CA LEU A 147 4.15 3.77 -8.55
C LEU A 147 5.00 2.60 -9.03
N ILE A 148 4.71 1.39 -8.56
CA ILE A 148 5.45 0.16 -8.89
C ILE A 148 4.63 -0.84 -9.71
N SER A 149 3.39 -0.49 -10.08
CA SER A 149 2.42 -1.45 -10.59
C SER A 149 2.36 -1.56 -12.12
N HIS A 150 3.31 -0.98 -12.86
CA HIS A 150 3.40 -1.03 -14.34
C HIS A 150 2.05 -0.84 -15.08
N PHE A 151 1.16 -0.01 -14.50
CA PHE A 151 -0.23 0.09 -14.92
C PHE A 151 -0.33 0.50 -16.40
N CYS A 152 -1.02 -0.31 -17.19
CA CYS A 152 -1.19 -0.15 -18.64
C CYS A 152 0.13 0.05 -19.44
N ASN A 153 1.26 -0.53 -19.00
CA ASN A 153 2.59 -0.35 -19.62
C ASN A 153 3.04 1.12 -19.70
N LEU A 154 2.47 1.99 -18.87
CA LEU A 154 2.91 3.38 -18.82
C LEU A 154 4.24 3.45 -18.07
N LYS A 155 5.25 4.03 -18.71
CA LYS A 155 6.58 4.29 -18.12
C LYS A 155 6.52 5.11 -16.82
N LYS A 156 5.39 5.77 -16.54
CA LYS A 156 5.13 6.53 -15.30
C LYS A 156 4.91 5.64 -14.06
N TYR A 157 4.62 4.36 -14.25
CA TYR A 157 4.29 3.41 -13.19
C TYR A 157 5.24 2.21 -13.15
N SER A 158 6.39 2.31 -13.82
CA SER A 158 7.40 1.24 -13.91
C SER A 158 8.49 1.37 -12.87
N GLY A 159 8.14 1.77 -11.64
CA GLY A 159 9.11 1.87 -10.56
C GLY A 159 9.40 0.49 -9.97
N GLU A 160 10.67 0.13 -9.81
CA GLU A 160 11.02 -1.11 -9.12
C GLU A 160 11.35 -0.88 -7.65
N TYR A 161 10.98 -1.84 -6.79
CA TYR A 161 11.38 -1.89 -5.40
C TYR A 161 12.45 -2.98 -5.21
N ASN A 162 13.52 -2.64 -4.48
CA ASN A 162 14.47 -3.65 -4.02
C ASN A 162 13.81 -4.54 -2.96
N ALA A 163 14.30 -5.77 -2.76
CA ALA A 163 13.80 -6.74 -1.77
C ALA A 163 13.66 -6.15 -0.36
N MET A 164 14.57 -5.26 0.06
CA MET A 164 14.48 -4.56 1.34
C MET A 164 13.26 -3.62 1.42
N ASN A 165 12.92 -2.96 0.31
CA ASN A 165 11.77 -2.04 0.24
C ASN A 165 10.45 -2.83 0.27
N TYR A 166 10.34 -3.93 -0.48
CA TYR A 166 9.20 -4.85 -0.39
C TYR A 166 9.01 -5.41 1.01
N ARG A 167 10.11 -5.82 1.67
CA ARG A 167 10.07 -6.31 3.05
C ARG A 167 9.58 -5.23 4.03
N ASN A 168 10.02 -3.98 3.86
CA ASN A 168 9.55 -2.89 4.69
C ASN A 168 8.07 -2.58 4.45
N PHE A 169 7.62 -2.58 3.19
CA PHE A 169 6.20 -2.43 2.86
C PHE A 169 5.35 -3.56 3.47
N GLY A 170 5.78 -4.82 3.34
CA GLY A 170 5.12 -5.98 3.95
C GLY A 170 5.02 -5.90 5.47
N ARG A 171 6.01 -5.33 6.17
CA ARG A 171 5.92 -5.06 7.63
C ARG A 171 4.81 -4.06 7.96
N PHE A 172 4.65 -3.01 7.17
CA PHE A 172 3.54 -2.06 7.33
C PHE A 172 2.19 -2.70 6.98
N GLY A 173 2.14 -3.55 5.95
CA GLY A 173 0.97 -4.35 5.63
C GLY A 173 0.54 -5.25 6.80
N LEU A 174 1.49 -5.96 7.43
CA LEU A 174 1.22 -6.77 8.63
C LEU A 174 0.79 -5.90 9.82
N ALA A 175 1.45 -4.75 10.04
CA ALA A 175 1.04 -3.84 11.11
C ALA A 175 -0.38 -3.31 10.91
N PHE A 176 -0.80 -3.03 9.66
CA PHE A 176 -2.19 -2.71 9.35
C PHE A 176 -3.13 -3.88 9.71
N ILE A 177 -2.79 -5.11 9.33
CA ILE A 177 -3.60 -6.31 9.57
C ILE A 177 -3.77 -6.61 11.07
N PHE A 178 -2.72 -6.39 11.89
CA PHE A 178 -2.77 -6.71 13.32
C PHE A 178 -3.28 -5.56 14.20
N VAL A 179 -3.24 -4.31 13.72
CA VAL A 179 -3.57 -3.14 14.55
C VAL A 179 -4.79 -2.41 14.02
N SER A 180 -4.74 -1.84 12.82
CA SER A 180 -5.85 -1.04 12.28
C SER A 180 -7.04 -1.91 11.88
N PHE A 181 -6.80 -2.99 11.14
CA PHE A 181 -7.85 -3.86 10.62
C PHE A 181 -8.77 -4.45 11.71
N PRO A 182 -8.27 -5.01 12.83
CA PRO A 182 -9.14 -5.59 13.84
C PRO A 182 -10.01 -4.55 14.52
N ILE A 183 -9.50 -3.33 14.73
CA ILE A 183 -10.26 -2.22 15.31
C ILE A 183 -11.37 -1.78 14.35
N MET A 184 -11.06 -1.67 13.05
CA MET A 184 -12.03 -1.31 12.02
C MET A 184 -13.18 -2.32 11.95
N ILE A 185 -12.84 -3.62 11.91
CA ILE A 185 -13.82 -4.70 11.86
C ILE A 185 -14.61 -4.79 13.17
N ALA A 186 -13.96 -4.66 14.33
CA ALA A 186 -14.64 -4.66 15.62
C ALA A 186 -15.67 -3.54 15.73
N SER A 187 -15.35 -2.34 15.25
CA SER A 187 -16.30 -1.22 15.18
C SER A 187 -17.51 -1.57 14.31
N ALA A 188 -17.28 -2.07 13.09
CA ALA A 188 -18.33 -2.41 12.14
C ALA A 188 -19.25 -3.52 12.68
N ILE A 189 -18.67 -4.59 13.23
CA ILE A 189 -19.43 -5.70 13.84
C ILE A 189 -20.21 -5.22 15.06
N HIS A 190 -19.58 -4.42 15.94
CA HIS A 190 -20.26 -3.87 17.10
C HIS A 190 -21.46 -3.01 16.67
N PHE A 191 -21.30 -2.16 15.65
CA PHE A 191 -22.43 -1.40 15.11
C PHE A 191 -23.56 -2.29 14.58
N LEU A 192 -23.24 -3.31 13.78
CA LEU A 192 -24.22 -4.25 13.22
C LEU A 192 -24.97 -5.02 14.32
N TRP A 193 -24.29 -5.36 15.41
CA TRP A 193 -24.89 -6.08 16.53
C TRP A 193 -25.92 -5.23 17.30
N TYR A 194 -25.66 -3.93 17.49
CA TYR A 194 -26.48 -3.07 18.34
C TYR A 194 -27.53 -2.24 17.59
N ASP A 195 -27.19 -1.66 16.43
CA ASP A 195 -28.07 -0.71 15.70
C ASP A 195 -28.71 -1.36 14.45
N GLY A 196 -28.16 -2.51 14.02
CA GLY A 196 -28.76 -3.37 13.01
C GLY A 196 -28.44 -2.99 11.56
N PHE A 197 -28.70 -3.95 10.67
CA PHE A 197 -28.38 -3.89 9.24
C PHE A 197 -29.22 -2.88 8.43
N TRP A 198 -30.46 -2.63 8.86
CA TRP A 198 -31.48 -1.91 8.08
C TRP A 198 -31.32 -0.36 8.05
N SER A 199 -30.09 0.12 8.24
CA SER A 199 -29.71 1.53 8.12
C SER A 199 -28.67 1.70 7.01
N TYR A 200 -28.54 2.91 6.46
CA TYR A 200 -27.48 3.17 5.48
C TYR A 200 -26.08 2.88 6.07
N ALA A 201 -25.84 3.31 7.31
CA ALA A 201 -24.61 3.00 8.04
C ALA A 201 -24.37 1.48 8.20
N GLY A 202 -25.44 0.69 8.33
CA GLY A 202 -25.38 -0.77 8.39
C GLY A 202 -24.88 -1.38 7.08
N HIS A 203 -25.38 -0.89 5.95
CA HIS A 203 -24.92 -1.33 4.64
C HIS A 203 -23.44 -0.96 4.41
N VAL A 204 -23.07 0.31 4.69
CA VAL A 204 -21.68 0.77 4.58
C VAL A 204 -20.75 -0.02 5.51
N SER A 205 -21.20 -0.42 6.71
CA SER A 205 -20.39 -1.23 7.62
C SER A 205 -20.06 -2.61 7.06
N ILE A 206 -20.95 -3.21 6.27
CA ILE A 206 -20.68 -4.47 5.56
C ILE A 206 -19.72 -4.24 4.39
N GLU A 207 -19.85 -3.13 3.67
CA GLU A 207 -18.88 -2.76 2.63
C GLU A 207 -17.47 -2.61 3.21
N VAL A 208 -17.36 -1.95 4.36
CA VAL A 208 -16.10 -1.84 5.11
C VAL A 208 -15.56 -3.23 5.44
N ILE A 209 -16.39 -4.14 5.97
CA ILE A 209 -15.95 -5.50 6.32
C ILE A 209 -15.41 -6.22 5.09
N ILE A 210 -16.15 -6.21 3.99
CA ILE A 210 -15.78 -6.92 2.76
C ILE A 210 -14.50 -6.32 2.14
N LEU A 211 -14.48 -5.01 1.90
CA LEU A 211 -13.35 -4.33 1.26
C LEU A 211 -12.09 -4.40 2.13
N SER A 212 -12.20 -4.19 3.43
CA SER A 212 -11.06 -4.28 4.35
C SER A 212 -10.51 -5.71 4.43
N THR A 213 -11.39 -6.72 4.34
CA THR A 213 -10.96 -8.13 4.32
C THR A 213 -10.22 -8.48 3.04
N ILE A 214 -10.74 -8.07 1.87
CA ILE A 214 -10.04 -8.23 0.59
C ILE A 214 -8.67 -7.56 0.65
N MET A 215 -8.59 -6.33 1.17
CA MET A 215 -7.33 -5.61 1.34
C MET A 215 -6.37 -6.31 2.31
N ALA A 216 -6.87 -6.83 3.43
CA ALA A 216 -6.05 -7.59 4.37
C ALA A 216 -5.47 -8.85 3.71
N ILE A 217 -6.25 -9.57 2.90
CA ILE A 217 -5.78 -10.75 2.15
C ILE A 217 -4.68 -10.35 1.15
N LEU A 218 -4.88 -9.29 0.37
CA LEU A 218 -3.89 -8.83 -0.60
C LEU A 218 -2.58 -8.41 0.06
N LEU A 219 -2.65 -7.66 1.17
CA LEU A 219 -1.48 -7.25 1.95
C LEU A 219 -0.78 -8.46 2.62
N LEU A 220 -1.55 -9.46 3.04
CA LEU A 220 -1.01 -10.68 3.62
C LEU A 220 -0.25 -11.51 2.57
N LEU A 221 -0.80 -11.65 1.37
CA LEU A 221 -0.14 -12.30 0.25
C LEU A 221 1.18 -11.60 -0.11
N ASP A 222 1.19 -10.27 -0.11
CA ASP A 222 2.40 -9.48 -0.35
C ASP A 222 3.46 -9.69 0.76
N ALA A 223 3.03 -9.69 2.02
CA ALA A 223 3.91 -9.97 3.16
C ALA A 223 4.51 -11.39 3.10
N PHE A 224 3.72 -12.39 2.69
CA PHE A 224 4.22 -13.75 2.51
C PHE A 224 5.23 -13.84 1.37
N ALA A 225 4.96 -13.23 0.22
CA ALA A 225 5.90 -13.19 -0.90
C ALA A 225 7.26 -12.62 -0.46
N GLY A 226 7.26 -11.53 0.33
CA GLY A 226 8.48 -10.94 0.88
C GLY A 226 9.20 -11.81 1.93
N CYS A 227 8.50 -12.71 2.62
CA CYS A 227 9.09 -13.60 3.62
C CYS A 227 9.73 -14.85 3.01
N TYR A 228 9.11 -15.46 1.98
CA TYR A 228 9.62 -16.68 1.36
C TYR A 228 10.97 -16.48 0.66
N CYS A 229 11.19 -15.33 0.00
CA CYS A 229 12.49 -15.01 -0.60
C CYS A 229 13.61 -14.83 0.44
N GLY A 230 13.30 -14.38 1.66
CA GLY A 230 14.29 -14.20 2.73
C GLY A 230 14.73 -15.50 3.42
N CYS A 231 13.90 -16.54 3.40
CA CYS A 231 14.20 -17.83 4.01
C CYS A 231 15.10 -18.71 3.11
N CYS A 232 14.99 -18.60 1.79
CA CYS A 232 15.85 -19.33 0.85
C CYS A 232 17.25 -18.69 0.66
N GLY A 233 17.43 -17.41 1.01
CA GLY A 233 18.72 -16.72 0.91
C GLY A 233 19.72 -17.01 2.03
N ARG A 234 19.32 -17.73 3.09
CA ARG A 234 20.24 -18.16 4.16
C ARG A 234 20.59 -19.64 4.01
N ARG A 235 21.61 -19.89 3.18
CA ARG A 235 22.34 -21.16 2.91
C ARG A 235 22.06 -21.75 1.52
N SER A 236 22.81 -21.31 0.53
CA SER A 236 23.43 -22.26 -0.41
C SER A 236 24.60 -21.61 -1.15
N LYS A 237 25.83 -21.89 -0.70
CA LYS A 237 27.00 -21.81 -1.57
C LYS A 237 26.99 -23.07 -2.42
N VAL A 238 26.31 -23.06 -3.57
CA VAL A 238 26.39 -24.13 -4.57
C VAL A 238 26.57 -23.46 -5.94
N PRO A 239 27.57 -23.88 -6.73
CA PRO A 239 27.96 -23.18 -7.96
C PRO A 239 26.88 -23.32 -9.03
N SER A 240 26.63 -22.22 -9.72
CA SER A 240 25.73 -22.07 -10.85
C SER A 240 26.09 -23.01 -12.01
N LYS A 241 25.30 -24.05 -12.23
CA LYS A 241 25.13 -24.65 -13.56
C LYS A 241 23.92 -23.96 -14.21
N LYS A 242 24.18 -23.18 -15.26
CA LYS A 242 23.17 -22.57 -16.12
C LYS A 242 22.23 -23.66 -16.65
N PHE A 243 20.96 -23.57 -16.29
CA PHE A 243 19.87 -24.14 -17.07
C PHE A 243 19.11 -22.95 -17.65
N GLU A 244 19.27 -22.73 -18.96
CA GLU A 244 18.42 -21.82 -19.71
C GLU A 244 17.00 -22.41 -19.73
N VAL A 245 16.06 -21.71 -19.10
CA VAL A 245 14.63 -21.92 -19.28
C VAL A 245 14.03 -20.54 -19.55
N ASN A 246 13.51 -20.36 -20.77
CA ASN A 246 12.85 -19.13 -21.22
C ASN A 246 11.66 -18.80 -20.31
N GLY A 247 11.82 -17.75 -19.51
CA GLY A 247 10.81 -17.23 -18.59
C GLY A 247 11.43 -16.13 -17.74
N GLU A 248 11.72 -14.98 -18.34
CA GLU A 248 12.23 -13.79 -17.66
C GLU A 248 11.18 -13.24 -16.66
N ALA A 249 11.28 -13.73 -15.43
CA ALA A 249 10.96 -13.01 -14.21
C ALA A 249 11.93 -13.54 -13.13
N GLU A 250 13.23 -13.37 -13.39
CA GLU A 250 14.28 -13.62 -12.42
C GLU A 250 14.36 -12.40 -11.50
N TYR A 251 13.89 -12.53 -10.27
CA TYR A 251 14.23 -11.58 -9.20
C TYR A 251 15.72 -11.75 -8.91
N GLU A 252 16.57 -11.01 -9.65
CA GLU A 252 17.98 -10.88 -9.31
C GLU A 252 18.09 -10.26 -7.91
N SER A 253 18.63 -11.02 -6.96
CA SER A 253 18.97 -10.48 -5.65
C SER A 253 20.23 -9.62 -5.81
N ASP A 254 20.02 -8.31 -5.77
CA ASP A 254 21.06 -7.28 -5.84
C ASP A 254 21.84 -7.17 -4.51
N ASP A 255 22.34 -8.31 -4.02
CA ASP A 255 23.04 -8.46 -2.75
C ASP A 255 24.49 -8.92 -2.99
N ASP A 256 25.20 -8.31 -3.95
CA ASP A 256 26.66 -8.46 -4.07
C ASP A 256 27.35 -7.28 -4.81
N THR A 257 27.22 -6.05 -4.29
CA THR A 257 28.25 -5.02 -4.51
C THR A 257 28.62 -4.28 -3.22
N LYS A 258 29.07 -5.01 -2.20
CA LYS A 258 30.15 -4.49 -1.36
C LYS A 258 31.43 -4.47 -2.20
N LYS A 259 31.59 -3.45 -3.05
CA LYS A 259 32.92 -3.13 -3.60
C LYS A 259 33.84 -2.86 -2.42
N LYS A 260 34.77 -3.80 -2.20
CA LYS A 260 35.96 -3.62 -1.37
C LYS A 260 36.57 -2.27 -1.74
N LYS A 261 36.90 -1.45 -0.73
CA LYS A 261 37.75 -0.27 -0.93
C LYS A 261 39.00 -0.72 -1.70
N PRO A 262 39.39 -0.05 -2.80
CA PRO A 262 40.67 -0.35 -3.43
C PRO A 262 41.76 -0.05 -2.41
N HIS A 263 42.57 -1.07 -2.11
CA HIS A 263 43.82 -0.90 -1.40
C HIS A 263 44.73 -0.13 -2.37
N TYR A 264 44.94 1.16 -2.11
CA TYR A 264 45.98 1.93 -2.80
C TYR A 264 47.31 1.41 -2.26
N THR A 265 47.97 0.51 -3.00
CA THR A 265 49.39 0.27 -2.83
C THR A 265 50.09 1.50 -3.39
N ARG A 266 50.70 2.28 -2.49
CA ARG A 266 51.46 3.49 -2.81
C ARG A 266 52.87 3.01 -3.11
N ASP A 267 53.17 2.76 -4.38
CA ASP A 267 54.54 2.53 -4.83
C ASP A 267 55.32 3.85 -4.62
N TYR A 268 56.33 3.76 -3.75
CA TYR A 268 57.35 4.78 -3.56
C TYR A 268 58.56 4.37 -4.40
N GLU A 269 58.75 5.04 -5.53
CA GLU A 269 59.95 5.07 -6.39
C GLU A 269 59.47 5.91 -7.60
N ASP A 270 59.91 7.12 -7.89
CA ASP A 270 61.27 7.58 -8.08
C ASP A 270 61.18 9.12 -8.23
N ASP A 271 61.52 9.85 -7.16
CA ASP A 271 61.56 11.32 -7.15
C ASP A 271 62.94 11.74 -6.66
N SER A 272 63.95 11.45 -7.49
CA SER A 272 65.34 11.85 -7.23
C SER A 272 66.12 12.03 -8.53
N ARG A 273 65.68 12.94 -9.41
CA ARG A 273 66.55 13.44 -10.48
C ARG A 273 66.16 14.79 -11.08
N ILE A 274 65.94 15.79 -10.23
CA ILE A 274 66.02 17.20 -10.66
C ILE A 274 66.63 17.97 -9.50
N TYR A 275 67.96 18.10 -9.46
CA TYR A 275 68.76 19.15 -8.80
C TYR A 275 70.22 18.69 -8.85
N MET A 276 70.95 19.08 -9.89
CA MET A 276 72.43 19.25 -9.93
C MET A 276 72.76 19.69 -11.36
N ASP A 277 72.56 20.97 -11.67
CA ASP A 277 73.39 21.68 -12.64
C ASP A 277 73.19 23.20 -12.49
N GLN A 278 73.66 23.69 -11.36
CA GLN A 278 74.15 25.06 -11.20
C GLN A 278 75.31 24.97 -10.21
N ASP A 279 76.52 24.75 -10.72
CA ASP A 279 77.75 25.35 -10.21
C ASP A 279 78.94 25.05 -11.14
N ASN A 280 79.72 26.12 -11.40
CA ASN A 280 80.97 26.26 -12.17
C ASN A 280 80.81 26.62 -13.66
N GLN A 281 81.08 27.88 -14.05
CA GLN A 281 82.42 28.44 -14.33
C GLN A 281 83.21 27.65 -15.37
#